data_AF-A0A926VI65-F1
#
_entry.id   AF-A0A926VI65-F1
#
_cell.length_a   1.000
_cell.length_b   1.000
_cell.length_c   1.000
_cell.angle_alpha   90.00
_cell.angle_beta   90.00
_cell.angle_gamma   90.00
#
_symmetry.space_group_name_H-M   'P 1'
#
loop_
_entity.id
_entity.type
_entity.pdbx_description
1 polymer ?
#
loop_
_entity_poly.entity_id
_entity_poly.type
_entity_poly.pdbx_seq_one_letter_code
_entity_poly.pdbx_strand_id
1 'polypeptide(L)'
;MNRAFRKYHRLIAIAVCLPLILTVVTGLGYTILDEWFHQDELAEFLLDIHTFKILHLEEIYPILNGLGLIGLLVTGLSMTGLFKKRPQPQNEADK
;
A
#
# COMPACT_ATOMS: atom_id res chain seq x y z
N MET A 1 4.03 2.54 22.48
CA MET A 1 3.33 1.91 21.34
C MET A 1 3.45 0.39 21.44
N ASN A 2 2.31 -0.29 21.61
CA ASN A 2 2.22 -1.71 21.97
C ASN A 2 2.97 -2.61 20.97
N ARG A 3 3.76 -3.57 21.46
CA ARG A 3 4.47 -4.56 20.62
C ARG A 3 3.51 -5.34 19.71
N ALA A 4 2.28 -5.58 20.19
CA ALA A 4 1.20 -6.20 19.43
C ALA A 4 0.84 -5.40 18.16
N PHE A 5 0.76 -4.07 18.24
CA PHE A 5 0.42 -3.21 17.11
C PHE A 5 1.39 -3.38 15.93
N ARG A 6 2.70 -3.44 16.23
CA ARG A 6 3.73 -3.71 15.22
C ARG A 6 3.61 -5.11 14.59
N LYS A 7 3.20 -6.11 15.38
CA LYS A 7 2.99 -7.48 14.89
C LYS A 7 1.80 -7.53 13.91
N TYR A 8 0.68 -6.89 14.26
CA TYR A 8 -0.49 -6.82 13.40
C TYR A 8 -0.22 -6.03 12.12
N HIS A 9 0.40 -4.84 12.22
CA HIS A 9 0.77 -4.08 11.04
C HIS A 9 1.63 -4.90 10.08
N ARG A 10 2.63 -5.65 10.57
CA ARG A 10 3.48 -6.48 9.70
C ARG A 10 2.69 -7.54 8.94
N LEU A 11 1.72 -8.19 9.59
CA LEU A 11 0.88 -9.20 8.93
C LEU A 11 0.00 -8.57 7.85
N ILE A 12 -0.67 -7.47 8.19
CA ILE A 12 -1.53 -6.72 7.26
C ILE A 12 -0.70 -6.16 6.10
N ALA A 13 0.51 -5.66 6.38
CA ALA A 13 1.42 -5.14 5.38
C ALA A 13 1.78 -6.20 4.34
N ILE A 14 2.09 -7.42 4.75
CA ILE A 14 2.38 -8.50 3.81
C ILE A 14 1.13 -8.81 2.96
N ALA A 15 -0.04 -8.93 3.60
CA ALA A 15 -1.28 -9.27 2.92
C ALA A 15 -1.73 -8.19 1.91
N VAL A 16 -1.52 -6.92 2.22
CA VAL A 16 -1.94 -5.77 1.40
C VAL A 16 -0.88 -5.34 0.39
N CYS A 17 0.41 -5.45 0.72
CA CYS A 17 1.47 -5.09 -0.24
C CYS A 17 1.52 -6.03 -1.44
N LEU A 18 1.18 -7.32 -1.27
CA LEU A 18 1.13 -8.27 -2.39
C LEU A 18 0.18 -7.82 -3.52
N PRO A 19 -1.12 -7.57 -3.27
CA PRO A 19 -2.03 -7.10 -4.30
C PRO A 19 -1.69 -5.68 -4.77
N LEU A 20 -1.14 -4.82 -3.91
CA LEU A 20 -0.66 -3.49 -4.34
C LEU A 20 0.49 -3.59 -5.35
N ILE A 21 1.49 -4.44 -5.09
CA ILE A 21 2.59 -4.68 -6.03
C ILE A 21 2.04 -5.21 -7.35
N LEU A 22 1.09 -6.15 -7.30
CA LEU A 22 0.43 -6.64 -8.50
C LEU A 22 -0.19 -5.49 -9.30
N THR A 23 -0.99 -4.63 -8.65
CA THR A 23 -1.63 -3.48 -9.34
C THR A 23 -0.62 -2.49 -9.92
N VAL A 24 0.49 -2.21 -9.22
CA VAL A 24 1.53 -1.32 -9.74
C VAL A 24 2.22 -1.95 -10.95
N VAL A 25 2.61 -3.22 -10.87
CA VAL A 25 3.28 -3.92 -11.96
C VAL A 25 2.38 -4.03 -13.19
N THR A 26 1.10 -4.40 -13.00
CA THR A 26 0.16 -4.50 -14.12
C THR A 26 -0.24 -3.14 -14.68
N GLY A 27 -0.35 -2.11 -13.84
CA GLY A 27 -0.62 -0.74 -14.31
C GLY A 27 0.53 -0.18 -15.15
N LEU A 28 1.78 -0.38 -14.70
CA LEU A 28 2.96 -0.02 -15.50
C LEU A 28 3.05 -0.85 -16.79
N GLY A 29 2.80 -2.16 -16.69
CA GLY A 29 2.80 -3.06 -17.84
C GLY A 29 1.73 -2.68 -18.87
N TYR A 30 0.54 -2.27 -18.43
CA TYR A 30 -0.52 -1.78 -19.30
C TYR A 30 -0.03 -0.60 -20.14
N THR A 31 0.50 0.45 -19.50
CA THR A 31 1.04 1.62 -20.21
C THR A 31 2.13 1.23 -21.21
N ILE A 32 3.03 0.32 -20.84
CA ILE A 32 4.10 -0.13 -21.74
C ILE A 32 3.51 -0.85 -22.96
N LEU A 33 2.59 -1.79 -22.74
CA LEU A 33 2.03 -2.60 -23.83
C LEU A 33 1.10 -1.82 -24.74
N ASP A 34 0.22 -1.00 -24.15
CA ASP A 34 -0.75 -0.17 -24.85
C ASP A 34 -0.05 0.98 -25.59
N GLU A 35 0.66 1.85 -24.85
CA GLU A 35 1.21 3.09 -25.44
C GLU A 35 2.48 2.87 -26.25
N TRP A 36 3.35 1.93 -25.87
CA TRP A 36 4.65 1.78 -26.55
C TRP A 36 4.61 0.69 -27.61
N PHE A 37 3.98 -0.46 -27.29
CA PHE A 37 3.95 -1.62 -28.19
C PHE A 37 2.65 -1.78 -28.99
N HIS A 38 1.61 -0.98 -28.68
CA HIS A 38 0.29 -1.05 -29.32
C HIS A 38 -0.28 -2.48 -29.33
N GLN A 39 -0.14 -3.18 -28.21
CA GLN A 39 -0.59 -4.55 -28.00
C GLN A 39 -1.87 -4.58 -27.18
N ASP A 40 -2.97 -4.14 -27.79
CA ASP A 40 -4.27 -3.93 -27.11
C ASP A 40 -4.78 -5.19 -26.40
N GLU A 41 -4.67 -6.37 -27.01
CA GLU A 41 -5.13 -7.63 -26.40
C GLU A 41 -4.35 -7.99 -25.11
N LEU A 42 -3.02 -7.81 -25.13
CA LEU A 42 -2.19 -8.06 -23.95
C LEU A 42 -2.41 -6.99 -22.89
N ALA A 43 -2.61 -5.75 -23.29
CA ALA A 43 -2.95 -4.65 -22.38
C ALA A 43 -4.29 -4.91 -21.68
N GLU A 44 -5.33 -5.33 -22.40
CA GLU A 44 -6.62 -5.72 -21.82
C GLU A 44 -6.48 -6.90 -20.86
N PHE A 45 -5.68 -7.92 -21.22
CA PHE A 45 -5.37 -9.02 -20.30
C PHE A 45 -4.67 -8.53 -19.01
N LEU A 46 -3.77 -7.56 -19.10
CA LEU A 46 -3.17 -6.94 -17.91
C LEU A 46 -4.20 -6.18 -17.08
N LEU A 47 -5.19 -5.51 -17.68
CA LEU A 47 -6.29 -4.87 -16.96
C LEU A 47 -7.20 -5.86 -16.26
N ASP A 48 -7.48 -7.01 -16.87
CA ASP A 48 -8.24 -8.09 -16.26
C ASP A 48 -7.54 -8.65 -15.01
N ILE A 49 -6.20 -8.78 -15.05
CA ILE A 49 -5.40 -9.12 -13.86
C ILE A 49 -5.34 -7.95 -12.87
N HIS A 50 -5.16 -6.72 -13.35
CA HIS A 50 -5.06 -5.51 -12.52
C HIS A 50 -6.30 -5.31 -11.65
N THR A 51 -7.48 -5.52 -12.23
CA THR A 51 -8.76 -5.41 -11.55
C THR A 51 -9.17 -6.70 -10.85
N PHE A 52 -8.45 -7.80 -11.08
CA PHE A 52 -8.81 -9.12 -10.56
C PHE A 52 -10.17 -9.64 -11.09
N LYS A 53 -10.55 -9.18 -12.28
CA LYS A 53 -11.77 -9.57 -13.01
C LYS A 53 -11.83 -11.06 -13.31
N ILE A 54 -10.67 -11.70 -13.47
CA ILE A 54 -10.55 -13.17 -13.63
C ILE A 54 -11.19 -13.97 -12.48
N LEU A 55 -11.40 -13.35 -11.31
CA LEU A 55 -12.06 -13.94 -10.14
C LEU A 55 -13.42 -13.27 -9.81
N HIS A 56 -13.96 -12.44 -10.70
CA HIS A 56 -15.17 -11.65 -10.46
C HIS A 56 -15.07 -10.70 -9.25
N LEU A 57 -13.89 -10.13 -9.02
CA LEU A 57 -13.61 -9.23 -7.90
C LEU A 57 -13.35 -7.78 -8.33
N GLU A 58 -13.60 -7.43 -9.58
CA GLU A 58 -13.31 -6.13 -10.19
C GLU A 58 -13.92 -4.93 -9.47
N GLU A 59 -15.07 -5.12 -8.80
CA GLU A 59 -15.74 -4.04 -8.05
C GLU A 59 -15.14 -3.84 -6.65
N ILE A 60 -14.72 -4.94 -5.99
CA ILE A 60 -14.34 -4.93 -4.58
C ILE A 60 -12.81 -4.83 -4.42
N TYR A 61 -12.07 -5.45 -5.32
CA TYR A 61 -10.61 -5.56 -5.24
C TYR A 61 -9.92 -4.19 -5.25
N PRO A 62 -10.26 -3.23 -6.15
CA PRO A 62 -9.66 -1.89 -6.10
C PRO A 62 -9.97 -1.15 -4.80
N ILE A 63 -11.19 -1.33 -4.25
CA ILE A 63 -11.59 -0.72 -2.98
C ILE A 63 -10.77 -1.29 -1.82
N LEU A 64 -10.57 -2.61 -1.78
CA LEU A 64 -9.74 -3.27 -0.77
C LEU A 64 -8.29 -2.82 -0.85
N ASN A 65 -7.74 -2.65 -2.06
CA ASN A 65 -6.40 -2.11 -2.25
C ASN A 65 -6.28 -0.67 -1.74
N GLY A 66 -7.25 0.19 -2.07
CA GLY A 66 -7.27 1.58 -1.60
C GLY A 66 -7.37 1.67 -0.06
N LEU A 67 -8.29 0.93 0.55
CA LEU A 67 -8.46 0.89 2.00
C LEU A 67 -7.23 0.28 2.70
N GLY A 68 -6.68 -0.79 2.13
CA GLY A 68 -5.47 -1.43 2.62
C GLY A 68 -4.29 -0.45 2.60
N LEU A 69 -4.06 0.25 1.49
CA LEU A 69 -3.01 1.24 1.36
C LEU A 69 -3.16 2.37 2.40
N ILE A 70 -4.36 2.95 2.52
CA ILE A 70 -4.64 3.98 3.53
C ILE A 70 -4.35 3.45 4.94
N GLY A 71 -4.82 2.25 5.25
CA GLY A 71 -4.56 1.60 6.53
C GLY A 71 -3.07 1.41 6.79
N LEU A 72 -2.31 0.94 5.81
CA LEU A 72 -0.85 0.80 5.92
C LEU A 72 -0.13 2.13 6.10
N LEU A 73 -0.54 3.18 5.39
CA LEU A 73 0.04 4.51 5.54
C LEU A 73 -0.23 5.08 6.93
N VAL A 74 -1.49 5.09 7.38
CA VAL A 74 -1.86 5.63 8.69
C VAL A 74 -1.14 4.87 9.80
N THR A 75 -1.22 3.53 9.77
CA THR A 75 -0.56 2.70 10.79
C THR A 75 0.96 2.81 10.71
N GLY A 76 1.55 2.78 9.51
CA GLY A 76 2.99 2.95 9.30
C GLY A 76 3.53 4.28 9.83
N LEU A 77 2.91 5.38 9.44
CA LEU A 77 3.29 6.74 9.86
C LEU A 77 3.14 6.96 11.37
N SER A 78 2.13 6.31 11.99
CA SER A 78 2.00 6.36 13.45
C SER A 78 3.20 5.71 14.18
N MET A 79 3.91 4.80 13.51
CA MET A 79 5.02 4.03 14.10
C MET A 79 6.41 4.62 13.85
N THR A 80 6.58 5.45 12.81
CA THR A 80 7.88 6.03 12.43
C THR A 80 8.34 7.14 13.39
N GLY A 81 7.48 7.59 14.31
CA GLY A 81 7.82 8.63 15.28
C GLY A 81 7.89 10.03 14.69
N LEU A 82 7.43 10.24 13.45
CA LEU A 82 7.31 11.54 12.78
C LEU A 82 6.54 12.57 13.63
N PHE A 83 5.62 12.13 14.48
CA PHE A 83 4.84 12.98 15.38
C PHE A 83 5.39 13.07 16.81
N LYS A 84 6.57 12.50 17.09
CA LYS A 84 7.13 12.48 18.44
C LYS A 84 7.69 13.87 18.76
N LYS A 85 7.05 14.59 19.71
CA LYS A 85 7.56 15.86 20.23
C LYS A 85 8.98 15.64 20.79
N ARG A 86 9.92 16.53 20.43
CA ARG A 86 11.28 16.54 20.99
C ARG A 86 11.18 16.57 22.52
N PRO A 87 11.96 15.76 23.25
CA PRO A 87 12.07 15.91 24.70
C PRO A 87 12.54 17.35 24.99
N GLN A 88 11.78 18.12 25.77
CA GLN A 88 12.29 19.35 26.34
C GLN A 88 13.42 18.97 27.30
N PRO A 89 14.63 19.53 27.17
CA PRO A 89 15.66 19.32 28.16
C PRO A 89 15.19 19.98 29.47
N GLN A 90 14.78 19.16 30.43
CA GLN A 90 14.69 19.54 31.84
C GLN A 90 16.12 19.48 32.39
N ASN A 91 16.72 20.65 32.60
CA ASN A 91 17.89 21.00 33.42
C ASN A 91 18.12 22.49 33.05
N GLU A 92 18.17 23.50 33.91
CA GLU A 92 18.80 23.67 35.23
C GLU A 92 18.09 24.86 35.92
N ALA A 93 17.42 24.67 37.06
CA ALA A 93 16.91 25.79 37.88
C ALA A 93 16.79 25.41 39.36
N ASP A 94 17.61 24.46 39.80
CA ASP A 94 17.73 24.10 41.22
C ASP A 94 19.17 23.64 41.50
N LYS A 95 20.09 24.61 41.50
CA LYS A 95 21.41 24.57 42.14
C LYS A 95 21.84 25.97 42.52
#